data_AF-A0A962EDU3-F1
#
_entry.id   AF-A0A962EDU3-F1
#
_cell.length_a   1.000
_cell.length_b   1.000
_cell.length_c   1.000
_cell.angle_alpha   90.00
_cell.angle_beta   90.00
_cell.angle_gamma   90.00
#
_symmetry.space_group_name_H-M   'P 1'
#
loop_
_entity.id
_entity.type
_entity.pdbx_description
1 polymer ?
#
loop_
_entity_poly.entity_id
_entity_poly.type
_entity_poly.pdbx_seq_one_letter_code
_entity_poly.pdbx_strand_id
1 'polypeptide(L)'
;GVHGNWFPLLPAVNLRGNSHHYHAVNVERRCTHVRVNLYPDGGLARLRLYGVPEIDANATDSEGLIDLVAALNGGTVVAANNQHFGLASNLLRPGRGINMGDGWETRRRREPGSDWCVLALAKPGVISAIEVDTCHFKGNYPDRCSIQGMLVAGGTPESLVTQSMFWPLLLPEQPLTMDHQHYYRKEILAHTPVSHVRFNIHPDGGVSRLRLRGRVAAA
;
A
#
# COMPACT_ATOMS: atom_id res chain seq x y z
N GLY A 1 -4.38 38.43 -1.40
CA GLY A 1 -4.81 37.03 -1.14
C GLY A 1 -3.74 36.12 -1.70
N VAL A 2 -3.31 35.10 -0.95
CA VAL A 2 -2.06 34.34 -1.18
C VAL A 2 -1.96 33.84 -2.63
N HIS A 3 -1.11 34.50 -3.43
CA HIS A 3 -0.79 34.05 -4.79
C HIS A 3 0.06 32.79 -4.67
N GLY A 4 -0.58 31.61 -4.79
CA GLY A 4 0.14 30.36 -4.94
C GLY A 4 1.11 30.46 -6.12
N ASN A 5 2.33 29.94 -5.96
CA ASN A 5 3.33 29.84 -7.02
C ASN A 5 2.91 28.75 -8.02
N TRP A 6 1.92 29.05 -8.86
CA TRP A 6 1.40 28.15 -9.90
C TRP A 6 2.41 28.01 -11.04
N PHE A 7 2.66 26.77 -11.46
CA PHE A 7 3.50 26.44 -12.61
C PHE A 7 2.83 25.32 -13.42
N PRO A 8 3.12 25.18 -14.72
CA PRO A 8 2.53 24.12 -15.54
C PRO A 8 3.11 22.75 -15.18
N LEU A 9 2.26 21.82 -14.73
CA LEU A 9 2.61 20.39 -14.62
C LEU A 9 2.50 19.70 -15.99
N LEU A 10 1.49 20.06 -16.78
CA LEU A 10 1.28 19.60 -18.15
C LEU A 10 0.86 20.82 -18.99
N PRO A 11 1.47 21.07 -20.15
CA PRO A 11 0.98 22.11 -21.07
C PRO A 11 -0.42 21.76 -21.59
N ALA A 12 -1.10 22.72 -22.22
CA ALA A 12 -2.40 22.45 -22.84
C ALA A 12 -2.26 21.37 -23.92
N VAL A 13 -3.15 20.37 -23.88
CA VAL A 13 -3.18 19.24 -24.81
C VAL A 13 -4.58 19.06 -25.37
N ASN A 14 -4.67 18.59 -26.61
CA ASN A 14 -5.95 18.24 -27.22
C ASN A 14 -6.48 16.93 -26.65
N LEU A 15 -7.75 16.92 -26.26
CA LEU A 15 -8.45 15.73 -25.78
C LEU A 15 -9.44 15.24 -26.85
N ARG A 16 -9.68 13.94 -26.88
CA ARG A 16 -10.68 13.28 -27.73
C ARG A 16 -11.90 12.85 -26.90
N GLY A 17 -13.08 12.90 -27.52
CA GLY A 17 -14.31 12.42 -26.90
C GLY A 17 -14.22 10.93 -26.51
N ASN A 18 -14.84 10.59 -25.38
CA ASN A 18 -14.96 9.21 -24.89
C ASN A 18 -13.64 8.40 -24.90
N SER A 19 -12.53 9.05 -24.56
CA SER A 19 -11.19 8.46 -24.65
C SER A 19 -10.37 8.68 -23.37
N HIS A 20 -9.50 7.73 -23.05
CA HIS A 20 -8.47 7.90 -22.02
C HIS A 20 -7.24 8.60 -22.60
N HIS A 21 -6.64 9.49 -21.80
CA HIS A 21 -5.45 10.24 -22.17
C HIS A 21 -4.41 10.04 -21.06
N TYR A 22 -3.26 9.49 -21.42
CA TYR A 22 -2.15 9.26 -20.50
C TYR A 22 -0.99 10.15 -20.91
N HIS A 23 -0.55 11.00 -19.97
CA HIS A 23 0.55 11.91 -20.18
C HIS A 23 1.58 11.73 -19.07
N ALA A 24 2.84 11.52 -19.46
CA ALA A 24 3.95 11.60 -18.51
C ALA A 24 4.19 13.07 -18.13
N VAL A 25 4.43 13.30 -16.85
CA VAL A 25 4.78 14.61 -16.31
C VAL A 25 6.21 14.54 -15.81
N ASN A 26 7.10 15.32 -16.41
CA ASN A 26 8.51 15.40 -16.05
C ASN A 26 8.74 16.61 -15.14
N VAL A 27 8.13 16.58 -13.95
CA VAL A 27 8.33 17.63 -12.95
C VAL A 27 8.69 17.02 -11.60
N GLU A 28 9.92 17.28 -11.16
CA GLU A 28 10.45 16.86 -9.87
C GLU A 28 10.24 17.95 -8.81
N ARG A 29 8.97 18.27 -8.53
CA ARG A 29 8.61 19.30 -7.55
C ARG A 29 7.50 18.81 -6.64
N ARG A 30 7.69 19.03 -5.33
CA ARG A 30 6.64 18.84 -4.33
C ARG A 30 5.44 19.74 -4.64
N CYS A 31 4.26 19.13 -4.70
CA CYS A 31 2.99 19.82 -4.95
C CYS A 31 1.99 19.47 -3.86
N THR A 32 1.19 20.45 -3.43
CA THR A 32 0.09 20.24 -2.47
C THR A 32 -1.28 20.50 -3.09
N HIS A 33 -1.33 21.24 -4.20
CA HIS A 33 -2.55 21.61 -4.90
C HIS A 33 -2.35 21.45 -6.41
N VAL A 34 -3.41 21.03 -7.08
CA VAL A 34 -3.44 20.83 -8.54
C VAL A 34 -4.68 21.53 -9.06
N ARG A 35 -4.52 22.25 -10.17
CA ARG A 35 -5.62 22.91 -10.88
C ARG A 35 -5.72 22.33 -12.28
N VAL A 36 -6.93 21.94 -12.67
CA VAL A 36 -7.25 21.56 -14.05
C VAL A 36 -7.96 22.73 -14.71
N ASN A 37 -7.52 23.08 -15.92
CA ASN A 37 -8.16 24.08 -16.76
C ASN A 37 -8.68 23.40 -18.03
N LEU A 38 -9.95 23.60 -18.38
CA LEU A 38 -10.56 23.16 -19.64
C LEU A 38 -10.80 24.39 -20.51
N TYR A 39 -10.48 24.30 -21.81
CA TYR A 39 -10.53 25.43 -22.74
C TYR A 39 -11.36 25.08 -23.99
N PRO A 40 -12.32 25.93 -24.42
CA PRO A 40 -12.89 27.05 -23.66
C PRO A 40 -13.81 26.57 -22.52
N ASP A 41 -14.40 25.38 -22.66
CA ASP A 41 -15.27 24.70 -21.70
C ASP A 41 -15.30 23.19 -22.02
N GLY A 42 -16.08 22.42 -21.26
CA GLY A 42 -16.31 21.00 -21.52
C GLY A 42 -16.43 20.15 -20.26
N GLY A 43 -16.59 18.84 -20.45
CA GLY A 43 -16.71 17.85 -19.37
C GLY A 43 -15.51 16.92 -19.28
N LEU A 44 -15.01 16.70 -18.06
CA LEU A 44 -14.01 15.67 -17.76
C LEU A 44 -14.63 14.64 -16.80
N ALA A 45 -14.73 13.38 -17.24
CA ALA A 45 -15.35 12.34 -16.42
C ALA A 45 -14.50 11.99 -15.19
N ARG A 46 -13.17 11.85 -15.36
CA ARG A 46 -12.24 11.48 -14.29
C ARG A 46 -10.86 12.12 -14.52
N LEU A 47 -10.27 12.64 -13.46
CA LEU A 47 -8.85 13.00 -13.38
C LEU A 47 -8.15 11.97 -12.48
N ARG A 48 -7.03 11.44 -12.95
CA ARG A 48 -6.11 10.66 -12.10
C ARG A 48 -4.74 11.30 -12.19
N LEU A 49 -4.23 11.73 -11.04
CA LEU A 49 -2.86 12.24 -10.91
C LEU A 49 -2.05 11.24 -10.11
N TYR A 50 -0.93 10.83 -10.69
CA TYR A 50 -0.01 9.88 -10.07
C TYR A 50 1.23 10.63 -9.60
N GLY A 51 1.66 10.34 -8.38
CA GLY A 51 2.84 10.91 -7.76
C GLY A 51 3.22 10.11 -6.53
N VAL A 52 4.43 10.33 -6.02
CA VAL A 52 4.91 9.70 -4.79
C VAL A 52 4.64 10.67 -3.64
N PRO A 53 3.83 10.30 -2.64
CA PRO A 53 3.65 11.09 -1.43
C PRO A 53 4.98 11.29 -0.72
N GLU A 54 5.21 12.50 -0.24
CA GLU A 54 6.34 12.79 0.62
C GLU A 54 5.98 12.42 2.06
N ILE A 55 6.78 11.54 2.66
CA ILE A 55 6.60 11.14 4.05
C ILE A 55 6.87 12.32 4.99
N ASP A 56 5.93 12.61 5.88
CA ASP A 56 6.17 13.51 7.00
C ASP A 56 6.67 12.69 8.19
N ALA A 57 7.98 12.72 8.43
CA ALA A 57 8.59 11.98 9.53
C ALA A 57 8.15 12.46 10.92
N ASN A 58 7.52 13.64 11.03
CA ASN A 58 6.98 14.14 12.29
C ASN A 58 5.52 13.72 12.52
N ALA A 59 4.84 13.19 11.50
CA ALA A 59 3.48 12.68 11.61
C ALA A 59 3.47 11.26 12.21
N THR A 60 3.84 11.16 13.47
CA THR A 60 3.88 9.91 14.24
C THR A 60 2.59 9.68 15.03
N ASP A 61 2.30 8.43 15.38
CA ASP A 61 1.28 8.11 16.36
C ASP A 61 1.72 8.48 17.80
N SER A 62 0.87 8.19 18.78
CA SER A 62 1.12 8.47 20.20
C SER A 62 2.36 7.77 20.78
N GLU A 63 2.91 6.77 20.09
CA GLU A 63 4.11 6.03 20.48
C GLU A 63 5.36 6.49 19.69
N GLY A 64 5.23 7.52 18.87
CA GLY A 64 6.32 7.98 18.01
C GLY A 64 6.60 7.04 16.84
N LEU A 65 5.62 6.22 16.42
CA LEU A 65 5.75 5.30 15.30
C LEU A 65 5.07 5.87 14.05
N ILE A 66 5.61 5.53 12.89
CA ILE A 66 5.05 5.89 11.58
C ILE A 66 4.56 4.61 10.91
N ASP A 67 3.38 4.63 10.31
CA ASP A 67 2.93 3.53 9.45
C ASP A 67 3.71 3.55 8.13
N LEU A 68 4.74 2.72 8.04
CA LEU A 68 5.68 2.70 6.92
C LEU A 68 5.07 2.09 5.66
N VAL A 69 3.93 1.38 5.75
CA VAL A 69 3.26 0.81 4.58
C VAL A 69 2.07 1.65 4.10
N ALA A 70 1.68 2.69 4.84
CA ALA A 70 0.55 3.55 4.49
C ALA A 70 0.75 4.21 3.11
N ALA A 71 -0.31 4.20 2.29
CA ALA A 71 -0.30 4.86 0.99
C ALA A 71 -0.05 6.37 1.12
N LEU A 72 -0.57 7.01 2.17
CA LEU A 72 -0.34 8.43 2.43
C LEU A 72 1.11 8.78 2.78
N ASN A 73 1.87 7.80 3.29
CA ASN A 73 3.30 7.97 3.56
C ASN A 73 4.16 7.59 2.35
N GLY A 74 3.58 7.04 1.29
CA GLY A 74 4.29 6.58 0.09
C GLY A 74 4.51 5.06 0.00
N GLY A 75 3.89 4.28 0.89
CA GLY A 75 3.86 2.82 0.74
C GLY A 75 3.12 2.40 -0.53
N THR A 76 3.63 1.39 -1.23
CA THR A 76 3.08 0.95 -2.53
C THR A 76 3.05 -0.57 -2.67
N VAL A 77 2.19 -1.05 -3.56
CA VAL A 77 2.16 -2.46 -3.95
C VAL A 77 3.14 -2.68 -5.09
N VAL A 78 4.08 -3.61 -4.90
CA VAL A 78 4.99 -4.06 -5.95
C VAL A 78 4.31 -5.12 -6.82
N ALA A 79 3.70 -6.12 -6.17
CA ALA A 79 3.02 -7.21 -6.86
C ALA A 79 1.99 -7.88 -5.93
N ALA A 80 1.02 -8.55 -6.53
CA ALA A 80 0.11 -9.46 -5.83
C ALA A 80 -0.23 -10.62 -6.76
N ASN A 81 -0.32 -11.84 -6.24
CA ASN A 81 -0.64 -13.00 -7.07
C ASN A 81 -2.13 -13.07 -7.45
N ASN A 82 -2.99 -12.45 -6.66
CA ASN A 82 -4.43 -12.44 -6.87
C ASN A 82 -5.05 -11.14 -6.34
N GLN A 83 -5.96 -10.54 -7.12
CA GLN A 83 -6.73 -9.33 -6.75
C GLN A 83 -8.15 -9.40 -7.33
N HIS A 84 -8.78 -10.58 -7.25
CA HIS A 84 -10.01 -10.86 -8.00
C HIS A 84 -11.19 -9.98 -7.59
N PHE A 85 -11.40 -9.77 -6.28
CA PHE A 85 -12.54 -9.01 -5.77
C PHE A 85 -12.15 -7.63 -5.22
N GLY A 86 -10.93 -7.49 -4.70
CA GLY A 86 -10.39 -6.23 -4.17
C GLY A 86 -8.90 -6.08 -4.48
N LEU A 87 -8.42 -4.84 -4.60
CA LEU A 87 -7.02 -4.56 -4.89
C LEU A 87 -6.18 -4.59 -3.62
N ALA A 88 -4.96 -5.14 -3.69
CA ALA A 88 -3.98 -5.12 -2.59
C ALA A 88 -3.66 -3.69 -2.10
N SER A 89 -3.75 -2.71 -3.00
CA SER A 89 -3.55 -1.29 -2.65
C SER A 89 -4.55 -0.76 -1.62
N ASN A 90 -5.70 -1.43 -1.46
CA ASN A 90 -6.69 -1.06 -0.46
C ASN A 90 -6.21 -1.30 0.98
N LEU A 91 -5.31 -2.28 1.20
CA LEU A 91 -4.70 -2.54 2.51
C LEU A 91 -4.06 -1.28 3.10
N LEU A 92 -3.49 -0.44 2.22
CA LEU A 92 -2.64 0.69 2.55
C LEU A 92 -3.43 1.99 2.78
N ARG A 93 -4.75 1.96 2.54
CA ARG A 93 -5.62 3.13 2.63
C ARG A 93 -5.93 3.51 4.08
N PRO A 94 -6.25 4.79 4.38
CA PRO A 94 -6.72 5.20 5.70
C PRO A 94 -8.01 4.50 6.16
N GLY A 95 -8.30 4.62 7.45
CA GLY A 95 -9.49 4.05 8.09
C GLY A 95 -9.51 2.52 8.03
N ARG A 96 -10.71 1.94 8.16
CA ARG A 96 -10.96 0.48 8.19
C ARG A 96 -11.79 -0.04 7.01
N GLY A 97 -12.11 0.82 6.04
CA GLY A 97 -13.03 0.51 4.94
C GLY A 97 -14.50 0.67 5.34
N ILE A 98 -15.35 0.97 4.36
CA ILE A 98 -16.81 1.15 4.56
C ILE A 98 -17.52 -0.19 4.33
N ASN A 99 -16.99 -1.03 3.45
CA ASN A 99 -17.47 -2.38 3.16
C ASN A 99 -16.33 -3.28 2.65
N MET A 100 -16.64 -4.52 2.29
CA MET A 100 -15.65 -5.51 1.79
C MET A 100 -14.93 -5.07 0.52
N GLY A 101 -15.58 -4.30 -0.36
CA GLY A 101 -14.97 -3.77 -1.59
C GLY A 101 -13.84 -2.76 -1.35
N ASP A 102 -13.71 -2.27 -0.11
CA ASP A 102 -12.62 -1.42 0.32
C ASP A 102 -11.42 -2.20 0.87
N GLY A 103 -11.41 -3.53 0.80
CA GLY A 103 -10.28 -4.39 1.21
C GLY A 103 -9.53 -5.00 0.03
N TRP A 104 -8.50 -5.79 0.35
CA TRP A 104 -7.91 -6.74 -0.60
C TRP A 104 -8.64 -8.06 -0.45
N GLU A 105 -9.14 -8.62 -1.54
CA GLU A 105 -9.85 -9.89 -1.52
C GLU A 105 -9.52 -10.73 -2.76
N THR A 106 -9.19 -11.98 -2.50
CA THR A 106 -8.79 -12.96 -3.52
C THR A 106 -9.89 -13.97 -3.79
N ARG A 107 -9.79 -14.67 -4.93
CA ARG A 107 -10.69 -15.79 -5.21
C ARG A 107 -10.36 -16.96 -4.28
N ARG A 108 -11.36 -17.78 -3.94
CA ARG A 108 -11.13 -19.04 -3.20
C ARG A 108 -10.09 -19.90 -3.90
N ARG A 109 -9.10 -20.35 -3.14
CA ARG A 109 -8.00 -21.19 -3.60
C ARG A 109 -8.35 -22.66 -3.35
N ARG A 110 -8.10 -23.50 -4.36
CA ARG A 110 -8.30 -24.96 -4.31
C ARG A 110 -7.00 -25.74 -4.54
N GLU A 111 -5.90 -25.03 -4.67
CA GLU A 111 -4.56 -25.53 -4.95
C GLU A 111 -3.66 -25.25 -3.74
N PRO A 112 -2.62 -26.07 -3.48
CA PRO A 112 -1.67 -25.81 -2.41
C PRO A 112 -1.05 -24.41 -2.46
N GLY A 113 -0.67 -23.89 -1.29
CA GLY A 113 -0.05 -22.58 -1.12
C GLY A 113 -1.00 -21.52 -0.57
N SER A 114 -0.57 -20.27 -0.71
CA SER A 114 -1.24 -19.10 -0.13
C SER A 114 -1.28 -17.95 -1.13
N ASP A 115 -2.20 -17.01 -0.90
CA ASP A 115 -2.22 -15.73 -1.60
C ASP A 115 -1.33 -14.72 -0.90
N TRP A 116 -0.72 -13.83 -1.69
CA TRP A 116 0.30 -12.93 -1.19
C TRP A 116 0.36 -11.63 -1.99
N CYS A 117 0.85 -10.59 -1.33
CA CYS A 117 1.28 -9.35 -1.96
C CYS A 117 2.66 -8.92 -1.44
N VAL A 118 3.45 -8.34 -2.33
CA VAL A 118 4.73 -7.70 -2.02
C VAL A 118 4.51 -6.19 -1.98
N LEU A 119 4.91 -5.57 -0.88
CA LEU A 119 4.70 -4.16 -0.60
C LEU A 119 6.05 -3.48 -0.39
N ALA A 120 6.24 -2.31 -0.99
CA ALA A 120 7.35 -1.42 -0.69
C ALA A 120 6.92 -0.45 0.41
N LEU A 121 7.75 -0.34 1.44
CA LEU A 121 7.57 0.65 2.49
C LEU A 121 7.93 2.04 1.95
N ALA A 122 7.29 3.07 2.49
CA ALA A 122 7.57 4.47 2.21
C ALA A 122 9.05 4.84 2.40
N LYS A 123 9.64 4.30 3.48
CA LYS A 123 11.06 4.39 3.80
C LYS A 123 11.50 3.09 4.48
N PRO A 124 12.78 2.69 4.34
CA PRO A 124 13.33 1.60 5.13
C PRO A 124 13.21 1.90 6.63
N GLY A 125 12.90 0.89 7.43
CA GLY A 125 12.72 1.07 8.88
C GLY A 125 12.60 -0.22 9.67
N VAL A 126 12.64 -0.08 10.98
CA VAL A 126 12.45 -1.19 11.93
C VAL A 126 10.99 -1.20 12.37
N ILE A 127 10.30 -2.33 12.20
CA ILE A 127 8.89 -2.50 12.51
C ILE A 127 8.77 -2.79 14.00
N SER A 128 7.85 -2.10 14.67
CA SER A 128 7.63 -2.21 16.12
C SER A 128 6.20 -2.61 16.48
N ALA A 129 5.25 -2.41 15.56
CA ALA A 129 3.87 -2.84 15.72
C ALA A 129 3.25 -3.17 14.36
N ILE A 130 2.51 -4.27 14.32
CA ILE A 130 1.77 -4.70 13.12
C ILE A 130 0.29 -4.72 13.47
N GLU A 131 -0.54 -4.26 12.54
CA GLU A 131 -2.00 -4.42 12.60
C GLU A 131 -2.48 -5.10 11.33
N VAL A 132 -3.27 -6.16 11.49
CA VAL A 132 -4.02 -6.82 10.41
C VAL A 132 -5.50 -6.73 10.73
N ASP A 133 -6.25 -6.00 9.90
CA ASP A 133 -7.67 -5.77 10.11
C ASP A 133 -8.50 -6.54 9.09
N THR A 134 -9.38 -7.43 9.55
CA THR A 134 -10.32 -8.20 8.73
C THR A 134 -11.71 -7.57 8.69
N CYS A 135 -11.82 -6.26 8.98
CA CYS A 135 -13.10 -5.53 8.97
C CYS A 135 -13.95 -5.87 7.73
N HIS A 136 -15.24 -6.13 7.96
CA HIS A 136 -16.25 -6.55 6.96
C HIS A 136 -16.10 -7.97 6.39
N PHE A 137 -14.96 -8.64 6.56
CA PHE A 137 -14.76 -10.02 6.10
C PHE A 137 -15.27 -11.01 7.15
N LYS A 138 -16.54 -11.40 7.03
CA LYS A 138 -17.25 -12.21 8.04
C LYS A 138 -17.24 -13.71 7.79
N GLY A 139 -17.25 -14.11 6.52
CA GLY A 139 -17.26 -15.52 6.10
C GLY A 139 -16.14 -15.88 5.12
N ASN A 140 -15.28 -14.93 4.80
CA ASN A 140 -14.23 -15.02 3.79
C ASN A 140 -12.95 -14.28 4.23
N TYR A 141 -12.74 -14.12 5.54
CA TYR A 141 -11.43 -13.74 6.07
C TYR A 141 -10.47 -14.95 5.94
N PRO A 142 -9.16 -14.73 5.82
CA PRO A 142 -8.17 -15.81 5.80
C PRO A 142 -8.09 -16.50 7.17
N ASP A 143 -7.72 -17.78 7.19
CA ASP A 143 -7.52 -18.50 8.45
C ASP A 143 -6.29 -17.96 9.22
N ARG A 144 -5.21 -17.69 8.49
CA ARG A 144 -3.96 -17.16 9.05
C ARG A 144 -3.32 -16.12 8.14
N CYS A 145 -2.39 -15.35 8.71
CA CYS A 145 -1.47 -14.52 7.95
C CYS A 145 -0.03 -14.66 8.42
N SER A 146 0.93 -14.33 7.57
CA SER A 146 2.36 -14.20 7.93
C SER A 146 3.02 -13.12 7.11
N ILE A 147 4.15 -12.59 7.61
CA ILE A 147 4.90 -11.54 6.93
C ILE A 147 6.37 -11.92 6.85
N GLN A 148 6.96 -11.86 5.66
CA GLN A 148 8.41 -11.78 5.47
C GLN A 148 8.83 -10.34 5.21
N GLY A 149 10.08 -9.98 5.53
CA GLY A 149 10.61 -8.64 5.27
C GLY A 149 12.10 -8.63 4.98
N MET A 150 12.53 -7.71 4.10
CA MET A 150 13.94 -7.56 3.74
C MET A 150 14.27 -6.10 3.37
N LEU A 151 15.51 -5.69 3.66
CA LEU A 151 16.13 -4.55 2.99
C LEU A 151 16.64 -5.01 1.62
N VAL A 152 16.09 -4.45 0.54
CA VAL A 152 16.49 -4.81 -0.82
C VAL A 152 17.35 -3.68 -1.40
N ALA A 153 18.44 -4.04 -2.08
CA ALA A 153 19.34 -3.08 -2.70
C ALA A 153 18.84 -2.56 -4.07
N GLY A 154 17.73 -3.13 -4.57
CA GLY A 154 17.14 -2.85 -5.87
C GLY A 154 16.59 -4.12 -6.51
N GLY A 155 15.96 -3.97 -7.67
CA GLY A 155 15.40 -5.08 -8.45
C GLY A 155 14.19 -4.66 -9.27
N THR A 156 13.90 -5.41 -10.34
CA THR A 156 12.61 -5.29 -11.03
C THR A 156 11.50 -5.92 -10.18
N PRO A 157 10.22 -5.55 -10.39
CA PRO A 157 9.10 -6.18 -9.68
C PRO A 157 9.12 -7.71 -9.75
N GLU A 158 9.46 -8.29 -10.91
CA GLU A 158 9.54 -9.74 -11.10
C GLU A 158 10.64 -10.35 -10.25
N SER A 159 11.82 -9.72 -10.21
CA SER A 159 12.93 -10.18 -9.36
C SER A 159 12.58 -10.11 -7.87
N LEU A 160 11.84 -9.07 -7.44
CA LEU A 160 11.41 -8.91 -6.06
C LEU A 160 10.38 -9.99 -5.67
N VAL A 161 9.51 -10.39 -6.58
CA VAL A 161 8.59 -11.53 -6.35
C VAL A 161 9.37 -12.80 -6.05
N THR A 162 10.37 -13.14 -6.87
CA THR A 162 11.19 -14.35 -6.65
C THR A 162 12.00 -14.26 -5.36
N GLN A 163 12.66 -13.13 -5.10
CA GLN A 163 13.45 -12.93 -3.88
C GLN A 163 12.57 -13.05 -2.62
N SER A 164 11.35 -12.50 -2.67
CA SER A 164 10.44 -12.49 -1.53
C SER A 164 10.02 -13.86 -1.03
N MET A 165 10.18 -14.91 -1.85
CA MET A 165 9.95 -16.30 -1.45
C MET A 165 10.96 -16.79 -0.39
N PHE A 166 12.12 -16.13 -0.30
CA PHE A 166 13.24 -16.51 0.56
C PHE A 166 13.58 -15.45 1.61
N TRP A 167 12.80 -14.38 1.71
CA TRP A 167 12.99 -13.37 2.76
C TRP A 167 12.75 -13.97 4.14
N PRO A 168 13.50 -13.51 5.18
CA PRO A 168 13.28 -13.98 6.54
C PRO A 168 11.89 -13.57 7.04
N LEU A 169 11.32 -14.41 7.90
CA LEU A 169 10.07 -14.09 8.57
C LEU A 169 10.25 -12.86 9.47
N LEU A 170 9.35 -11.91 9.31
CA LEU A 170 9.15 -10.77 10.21
C LEU A 170 8.04 -11.07 11.22
N LEU A 171 6.97 -11.72 10.77
CA LEU A 171 5.86 -12.20 11.59
C LEU A 171 5.56 -13.66 11.18
N PRO A 172 5.76 -14.65 12.09
CA PRO A 172 5.34 -16.04 11.88
C PRO A 172 3.82 -16.15 11.68
N GLU A 173 3.32 -17.30 11.23
CA GLU A 173 1.88 -17.49 11.02
C GLU A 173 1.05 -17.17 12.28
N GLN A 174 0.10 -16.26 12.14
CA GLN A 174 -0.85 -15.86 13.18
C GLN A 174 -2.29 -16.19 12.75
N PRO A 175 -3.14 -16.72 13.66
CA PRO A 175 -4.55 -16.88 13.39
C PRO A 175 -5.25 -15.53 13.22
N LEU A 176 -6.22 -15.51 12.33
CA LEU A 176 -7.12 -14.39 12.13
C LEU A 176 -8.55 -14.79 12.51
N THR A 177 -9.36 -13.78 12.80
CA THR A 177 -10.78 -13.92 13.14
C THR A 177 -11.60 -12.96 12.29
N MET A 178 -12.91 -13.22 12.18
CA MET A 178 -13.82 -12.39 11.39
C MET A 178 -13.94 -10.97 11.94
N ASP A 179 -13.95 -9.97 11.05
CA ASP A 179 -14.32 -8.58 11.38
C ASP A 179 -13.55 -7.98 12.58
N HIS A 180 -12.24 -8.22 12.63
CA HIS A 180 -11.42 -7.95 13.82
C HIS A 180 -10.09 -7.27 13.50
N GLN A 181 -9.62 -6.42 14.42
CA GLN A 181 -8.29 -5.81 14.36
C GLN A 181 -7.31 -6.64 15.20
N HIS A 182 -6.34 -7.25 14.54
CA HIS A 182 -5.30 -8.05 15.18
C HIS A 182 -4.05 -7.21 15.34
N TYR A 183 -3.54 -7.11 16.56
CA TYR A 183 -2.36 -6.31 16.88
C TYR A 183 -1.22 -7.22 17.34
N TYR A 184 -0.08 -7.11 16.67
CA TYR A 184 1.10 -7.92 16.96
C TYR A 184 2.28 -7.04 17.35
N ARG A 185 2.98 -7.46 18.41
CA ARG A 185 4.20 -6.79 18.91
C ARG A 185 5.21 -7.80 19.40
N LYS A 186 4.77 -8.73 20.24
CA LYS A 186 5.62 -9.76 20.85
C LYS A 186 5.98 -10.86 19.84
N GLU A 187 5.12 -11.02 18.84
CA GLU A 187 5.20 -12.00 17.76
C GLU A 187 6.15 -11.54 16.65
N ILE A 188 6.49 -10.24 16.62
CA ILE A 188 7.44 -9.68 15.66
C ILE A 188 8.82 -10.22 15.99
N LEU A 189 9.45 -10.90 15.03
CA LEU A 189 10.80 -11.42 15.19
C LEU A 189 11.82 -10.27 15.12
N ALA A 190 12.92 -10.40 15.85
CA ALA A 190 14.02 -9.46 15.78
C ALA A 190 14.56 -9.37 14.35
N HIS A 191 14.72 -8.14 13.84
CA HIS A 191 15.09 -7.91 12.46
C HIS A 191 15.88 -6.60 12.29
N THR A 192 16.72 -6.53 11.26
CA THR A 192 17.33 -5.28 10.79
C THR A 192 16.31 -4.44 10.02
N PRO A 193 16.55 -3.15 9.72
CA PRO A 193 15.65 -2.37 8.89
C PRO A 193 15.20 -3.13 7.63
N VAL A 194 13.92 -3.03 7.31
CA VAL A 194 13.34 -3.62 6.10
C VAL A 194 12.82 -2.50 5.20
N SER A 195 12.84 -2.71 3.90
CA SER A 195 12.31 -1.78 2.89
C SER A 195 11.08 -2.34 2.19
N HIS A 196 10.95 -3.65 2.18
CA HIS A 196 9.87 -4.37 1.53
C HIS A 196 9.40 -5.48 2.44
N VAL A 197 8.12 -5.81 2.29
CA VAL A 197 7.50 -6.94 2.96
C VAL A 197 6.74 -7.79 1.96
N ARG A 198 6.61 -9.08 2.27
CA ARG A 198 5.65 -9.97 1.64
C ARG A 198 4.60 -10.32 2.68
N PHE A 199 3.37 -9.91 2.45
CA PHE A 199 2.23 -10.26 3.28
C PHE A 199 1.51 -11.46 2.65
N ASN A 200 1.35 -12.54 3.41
CA ASN A 200 0.67 -13.75 2.97
C ASN A 200 -0.60 -13.95 3.78
N ILE A 201 -1.65 -14.40 3.09
CA ILE A 201 -2.92 -14.84 3.66
C ILE A 201 -3.14 -16.30 3.32
N HIS A 202 -3.53 -17.10 4.30
CA HIS A 202 -3.57 -18.56 4.18
C HIS A 202 -4.99 -19.10 4.30
N PRO A 203 -5.46 -19.93 3.35
CA PRO A 203 -4.92 -20.11 1.99
C PRO A 203 -5.27 -18.95 1.04
N ASP A 204 -6.34 -18.22 1.34
CA ASP A 204 -6.93 -17.13 0.57
C ASP A 204 -7.88 -16.30 1.46
N GLY A 205 -8.56 -15.32 0.90
CA GLY A 205 -9.62 -14.57 1.60
C GLY A 205 -9.45 -13.07 1.45
N GLY A 206 -10.04 -12.33 2.40
CA GLY A 206 -10.07 -10.89 2.39
C GLY A 206 -9.55 -10.23 3.66
N VAL A 207 -8.72 -9.19 3.48
CA VAL A 207 -8.17 -8.37 4.56
C VAL A 207 -8.46 -6.92 4.23
N SER A 208 -8.99 -6.19 5.21
CA SER A 208 -9.32 -4.78 5.04
C SER A 208 -8.06 -3.93 5.06
N ARG A 209 -7.23 -4.01 6.12
CA ARG A 209 -6.06 -3.15 6.28
C ARG A 209 -4.84 -3.88 6.79
N LEU A 210 -3.69 -3.35 6.41
CA LEU A 210 -2.40 -3.66 6.99
C LEU A 210 -1.76 -2.36 7.48
N ARG A 211 -1.22 -2.37 8.70
CA ARG A 211 -0.36 -1.30 9.23
C ARG A 211 0.96 -1.89 9.65
N LEU A 212 2.06 -1.28 9.23
CA LEU A 212 3.41 -1.65 9.62
C LEU A 212 4.06 -0.44 10.28
N ARG A 213 3.80 -0.30 11.57
CA ARG A 213 4.23 0.85 12.36
C ARG A 213 5.65 0.63 12.87
N GLY A 214 6.52 1.60 12.64
CA GLY A 214 7.93 1.47 12.95
C GLY A 214 8.65 2.81 12.99
N ARG A 215 9.98 2.74 13.10
CA ARG A 215 10.87 3.89 13.03
C ARG A 215 11.68 3.83 11.74
N VAL A 216 11.76 4.97 11.04
CA VAL A 216 12.58 5.11 9.84
C VAL A 216 14.05 4.88 10.21
N ALA A 217 14.75 4.10 9.40
CA ALA A 217 16.19 3.91 9.58
C ALA A 217 16.93 5.22 9.28
N ALA A 218 18.02 5.48 10.02
CA ALA A 218 18.91 6.59 9.68
C ALA A 218 19.45 6.38 8.25
N ALA A 219 19.50 7.47 7.49
CA ALA A 219 20.04 7.50 6.14
C ALA A 219 21.57 7.33 6.14
#